data_AF-A0A3S4DKH0-F1
#
_entry.id   AF-A0A3S4DKH0-F1
#
_cell.length_a   1.000
_cell.length_b   1.000
_cell.length_c   1.000
_cell.angle_alpha   90.00
_cell.angle_beta   90.00
_cell.angle_gamma   90.00
#
_symmetry.space_group_name_H-M   'P 1'
#
loop_
_entity.id
_entity.type
_entity.pdbx_description
1 polymer ?
#
loop_
_entity_poly.entity_id
_entity_poly.type
_entity_poly.pdbx_seq_one_letter_code
_entity_poly.pdbx_strand_id
1 'polypeptide(L)'
;MGAIERNNVCNKETNNATPAQPYSDNIRFICDMMAVLNSKEIELLRNTLIREGIKTLLALTDEDNLRLLNLARRHKQAALLLERLSDEQLSEFLQQNTPGIAPPALAISTPKD
;
A
#
# COMPACT_ATOMS: atom_id res chain seq x y z
N MET A 1 -35.09 29.18 25.06
CA MET A 1 -34.22 27.99 25.10
C MET A 1 -33.64 27.80 23.71
N GLY A 2 -32.33 28.03 23.58
CA GLY A 2 -31.66 28.27 22.31
C GLY A 2 -31.47 27.01 21.46
N ALA A 3 -31.68 27.16 20.15
CA ALA A 3 -31.29 26.18 19.16
C ALA A 3 -29.76 26.19 19.05
N ILE A 4 -29.12 25.05 19.33
CA ILE A 4 -27.68 24.87 19.13
C ILE A 4 -27.47 24.70 17.62
N GLU A 5 -27.03 25.77 16.97
CA GLU A 5 -26.47 25.73 15.62
C GLU A 5 -25.26 24.78 15.64
N ARG A 6 -25.42 23.62 15.00
CA ARG A 6 -24.29 22.71 14.74
C ARG A 6 -23.43 23.37 13.67
N ASN A 7 -22.26 23.85 14.09
CA ASN A 7 -21.25 24.39 13.20
C ASN A 7 -20.91 23.37 12.10
N ASN A 8 -21.20 23.75 10.86
CA ASN A 8 -20.76 23.06 9.64
C ASN A 8 -19.23 23.13 9.54
N VAL A 9 -18.53 22.18 10.12
CA VAL A 9 -17.08 22.02 9.94
C VAL A 9 -16.83 21.09 8.74
N CYS A 10 -17.27 21.51 7.58
CA CYS A 10 -16.71 21.08 6.30
C CYS A 10 -16.87 22.29 5.38
N ASN A 11 -15.77 22.99 5.12
CA ASN A 11 -15.75 24.29 4.47
C ASN A 11 -16.67 24.32 3.23
N LYS A 12 -17.71 25.15 3.28
CA LYS A 12 -18.23 25.79 2.07
C LYS A 12 -17.19 26.84 1.66
N GLU A 13 -16.18 26.42 0.91
CA GLU A 13 -15.28 27.36 0.25
C GLU A 13 -16.11 28.16 -0.76
N THR A 14 -16.18 29.47 -0.51
CA THR A 14 -16.68 30.46 -1.44
C THR A 14 -15.63 30.68 -2.54
N ASN A 15 -16.16 30.87 -3.76
CA ASN A 15 -15.52 31.46 -4.94
C ASN A 15 -15.02 30.45 -6.00
N ASN A 16 -15.88 30.27 -7.01
CA ASN A 16 -15.59 29.87 -8.40
C ASN A 16 -14.68 28.65 -8.60
N ALA A 17 -15.19 27.46 -8.28
CA ALA A 17 -14.67 26.22 -8.85
C ALA A 17 -15.82 25.23 -9.04
N THR A 18 -15.75 24.49 -10.16
CA THR A 18 -16.52 23.34 -10.63
C THR A 18 -17.43 22.67 -9.58
N PRO A 19 -18.69 22.29 -9.91
CA PRO A 19 -19.59 21.64 -8.94
C PRO A 19 -18.86 20.49 -8.24
N ALA A 20 -18.76 20.60 -6.91
CA ALA A 20 -18.04 19.65 -6.07
C ALA A 20 -18.55 18.25 -6.40
N GLN A 21 -17.69 17.44 -7.03
CA GLN A 21 -17.95 16.02 -7.23
C GLN A 21 -18.33 15.45 -5.86
N PRO A 22 -19.42 14.67 -5.77
CA PRO A 22 -19.79 14.06 -4.50
C PRO A 22 -18.57 13.28 -4.00
N TYR A 23 -18.21 13.53 -2.74
CA TYR A 23 -17.15 12.81 -2.06
C TYR A 23 -17.34 11.30 -2.29
N SER A 24 -16.26 10.58 -2.53
CA SER A 24 -16.31 9.12 -2.56
C SER A 24 -16.92 8.61 -1.25
N ASP A 25 -17.57 7.45 -1.27
CA ASP A 25 -18.28 6.92 -0.10
C ASP A 25 -17.38 6.83 1.15
N ASN A 26 -16.08 6.56 0.94
CA ASN A 26 -15.07 6.55 1.99
C ASN A 26 -14.85 7.93 2.64
N ILE A 27 -14.81 9.00 1.83
CA ILE A 27 -14.63 10.36 2.34
C ILE A 27 -15.88 10.80 3.09
N ARG A 28 -17.07 10.47 2.56
CA ARG A 28 -18.34 10.75 3.25
C ARG A 28 -18.41 10.04 4.61
N PHE A 29 -18.03 8.77 4.68
CA PHE A 29 -17.97 8.02 5.92
C PHE A 29 -17.03 8.66 6.96
N ILE A 30 -15.87 9.17 6.54
CA ILE A 30 -14.94 9.88 7.43
C ILE A 30 -15.54 11.20 7.91
N CYS A 31 -16.20 11.96 7.04
CA CYS A 31 -16.91 13.19 7.41
C CYS A 31 -18.03 12.92 8.43
N ASP A 32 -18.80 11.86 8.24
CA ASP A 32 -19.86 11.46 9.18
C ASP A 32 -19.29 11.09 10.54
N MET A 33 -18.14 10.38 10.57
CA MET A 33 -17.43 10.10 11.82
C MET A 33 -16.89 11.37 12.50
N MET A 34 -16.37 12.34 11.74
CA MET A 34 -15.91 13.61 12.33
C MET A 34 -17.05 14.43 12.92
N ALA A 35 -18.27 14.34 12.36
CA ALA A 35 -19.42 15.12 12.81
C ALA A 35 -19.92 14.78 14.23
N VAL A 36 -19.55 13.61 14.77
CA VAL A 36 -19.91 13.18 16.13
C VAL A 36 -18.81 13.40 17.17
N LEU A 37 -17.61 13.80 16.73
CA LEU A 37 -16.46 14.03 17.58
C LEU A 37 -16.40 15.48 18.06
N ASN A 38 -15.86 15.71 19.26
CA ASN A 38 -15.54 17.05 19.73
C ASN A 38 -14.22 17.56 19.11
N SER A 39 -13.94 18.85 19.25
CA SER A 39 -12.78 19.50 18.63
C SER A 39 -11.44 18.87 19.00
N LYS A 40 -11.25 18.40 20.24
CA LYS A 40 -10.01 17.72 20.66
C LYS A 40 -9.88 16.34 20.01
N GLU A 41 -10.98 15.61 19.90
CA GLU A 41 -11.02 14.31 19.25
C GLU A 41 -10.78 14.41 17.74
N ILE A 42 -11.35 15.43 17.09
CA ILE A 42 -11.08 15.72 15.68
C ILE A 42 -9.59 16.02 15.47
N GLU A 43 -8.98 16.81 16.34
CA GLU A 43 -7.56 17.14 16.25
C GLU A 43 -6.67 15.91 16.45
N LEU A 44 -7.01 15.05 17.41
CA LEU A 44 -6.31 13.78 17.63
C LEU A 44 -6.43 12.84 16.42
N LEU A 45 -7.63 12.72 15.86
CA LEU A 45 -7.90 11.91 14.67
C LEU A 45 -7.12 12.45 13.47
N ARG A 46 -7.14 13.77 13.25
CA ARG A 46 -6.37 14.43 12.19
C ARG A 46 -4.88 14.12 12.31
N ASN A 47 -4.31 14.28 13.50
CA ASN A 47 -2.88 14.02 13.73
C ASN A 47 -2.52 12.55 13.51
N THR A 48 -3.42 11.64 13.89
CA THR A 48 -3.26 10.20 13.64
C THR A 48 -3.30 9.91 12.14
N LEU A 49 -4.29 10.42 11.42
CA LEU A 49 -4.43 10.23 9.98
C LEU A 49 -3.23 10.78 9.21
N ILE A 50 -2.70 11.95 9.58
CA ILE A 50 -1.49 12.51 8.99
C ILE A 50 -0.30 11.59 9.22
N ARG A 51 -0.09 11.15 10.47
CA ARG A 51 1.05 10.29 10.83
C ARG A 51 1.01 8.96 10.10
N GLU A 52 -0.12 8.27 10.13
CA GLU A 52 -0.27 6.97 9.48
C GLU A 52 -0.25 7.11 7.96
N GLY A 53 -0.87 8.16 7.40
CA GLY A 53 -0.79 8.48 5.98
C GLY A 53 0.66 8.70 5.52
N ILE A 54 1.46 9.45 6.28
CA ILE A 54 2.89 9.65 6.00
C ILE A 54 3.64 8.31 6.04
N LYS A 55 3.41 7.45 7.04
CA LYS A 55 4.05 6.13 7.12
C LYS A 55 3.70 5.26 5.90
N THR A 56 2.43 5.24 5.51
CA THR A 56 1.99 4.49 4.32
C THR A 56 2.65 5.04 3.06
N LEU A 57 2.67 6.36 2.88
CA LEU A 57 3.34 6.97 1.73
C LEU A 57 4.83 6.65 1.71
N LEU A 58 5.52 6.75 2.86
CA LEU A 58 6.94 6.40 2.97
C LEU A 58 7.20 4.94 2.62
N ALA A 59 6.35 4.02 3.11
CA ALA A 59 6.43 2.61 2.74
C ALA A 59 6.24 2.41 1.24
N LEU A 60 5.29 3.11 0.61
CA LEU A 60 5.08 3.03 -0.84
C LEU A 60 6.23 3.66 -1.64
N THR A 61 6.97 4.62 -1.07
CA THR A 61 8.16 5.22 -1.67
C THR A 61 9.45 4.45 -1.42
N ASP A 62 9.40 3.36 -0.64
CA ASP A 62 10.52 2.43 -0.54
C ASP A 62 10.86 1.90 -1.95
N GLU A 63 12.15 1.79 -2.26
CA GLU A 63 12.63 1.51 -3.60
C GLU A 63 12.12 0.15 -4.11
N ASP A 64 12.05 -0.84 -3.22
CA ASP A 64 11.51 -2.16 -3.54
C ASP A 64 10.00 -2.11 -3.81
N ASN A 65 9.25 -1.33 -3.02
CA ASN A 65 7.81 -1.16 -3.20
C ASN A 65 7.50 -0.37 -4.48
N LEU A 66 8.31 0.64 -4.82
CA LEU A 66 8.22 1.35 -6.09
C LEU A 66 8.51 0.43 -7.27
N ARG A 67 9.52 -0.45 -7.17
CA ARG A 67 9.82 -1.45 -8.20
C ARG A 67 8.64 -2.40 -8.39
N LEU A 68 8.03 -2.89 -7.32
CA LEU A 68 6.83 -3.74 -7.36
C LEU A 68 5.61 -3.02 -7.95
N LEU A 69 5.39 -1.76 -7.57
CA LEU A 69 4.33 -0.91 -8.11
C LEU A 69 4.51 -0.62 -9.60
N ASN A 70 5.74 -0.56 -10.09
CA ASN A 70 6.05 -0.32 -11.50
C ASN A 70 6.13 -1.60 -12.34
N LEU A 71 5.95 -2.79 -11.74
CA LEU A 71 5.90 -4.03 -12.50
C LEU A 71 4.78 -4.02 -13.56
N ALA A 72 5.08 -4.59 -14.73
CA ALA A 72 4.06 -4.82 -15.74
C ALA A 72 2.93 -5.71 -15.17
N ARG A 73 1.70 -5.50 -15.66
CA ARG A 73 0.49 -6.17 -15.15
C ARG A 73 0.65 -7.70 -15.02
N ARG A 74 1.31 -8.34 -16.00
CA ARG A 74 1.56 -9.79 -15.98
C ARG A 74 2.46 -10.22 -14.81
N HIS A 75 3.50 -9.45 -14.50
CA HIS A 75 4.41 -9.74 -13.38
C HIS A 75 3.72 -9.52 -12.03
N LYS A 76 2.86 -8.51 -11.90
CA LYS A 76 2.02 -8.33 -10.70
C LYS A 76 1.10 -9.52 -10.47
N GLN A 77 0.47 -10.01 -11.54
CA GLN A 77 -0.37 -11.21 -11.47
C GLN A 77 0.43 -12.46 -11.09
N ALA A 78 1.63 -12.63 -11.65
CA ALA A 78 2.52 -13.74 -11.28
C ALA A 78 2.93 -13.66 -9.80
N ALA A 79 3.31 -12.49 -9.29
CA ALA A 79 3.65 -12.31 -7.89
C ALA A 79 2.50 -12.71 -6.95
N LEU A 80 1.26 -12.29 -7.26
CA LEU A 80 0.07 -12.68 -6.49
C LEU A 80 -0.24 -14.18 -6.55
N LEU A 81 0.15 -14.86 -7.63
CA LEU A 81 -0.01 -16.31 -7.74
C LEU A 81 1.05 -17.04 -6.91
N LEU A 82 2.28 -16.53 -6.90
CA LEU A 82 3.39 -17.09 -6.12
C LEU A 82 3.19 -16.91 -4.61
N GLU A 83 2.58 -15.80 -4.17
CA GLU A 83 2.24 -15.55 -2.76
C GLU A 83 1.26 -16.60 -2.19
N ARG A 84 0.48 -17.28 -3.03
CA ARG A 84 -0.48 -18.29 -2.60
C ARG A 84 0.12 -19.68 -2.40
N LEU A 85 1.37 -19.88 -2.79
CA LEU A 85 2.08 -21.14 -2.62
C LEU A 85 2.58 -21.27 -1.18
N SER A 86 2.65 -22.50 -0.66
CA SER A 86 3.40 -22.75 0.57
C SER A 86 4.91 -22.53 0.33
N ASP A 87 5.68 -22.31 1.39
CA ASP A 87 7.12 -22.12 1.28
C ASP A 87 7.81 -23.29 0.58
N GLU A 88 7.35 -24.53 0.84
CA GLU A 88 7.84 -25.74 0.17
C GLU A 88 7.53 -25.70 -1.33
N GLN A 89 6.29 -25.37 -1.71
CA GLN A 89 5.87 -25.29 -3.11
C GLN A 89 6.59 -24.17 -3.87
N LEU A 90 6.81 -23.03 -3.21
CA LEU A 90 7.55 -21.91 -3.77
C LEU A 90 9.02 -22.30 -3.96
N SER A 91 9.62 -23.00 -3.00
CA SER A 91 11.00 -23.46 -3.08
C SER A 91 11.21 -24.45 -4.24
N GLU A 92 10.30 -25.41 -4.42
CA GLU A 92 10.32 -26.35 -5.54
C GLU A 92 10.15 -25.62 -6.88
N PHE A 93 9.19 -24.69 -6.96
CA PHE A 93 8.96 -23.89 -8.16
C PHE A 93 10.22 -23.09 -8.55
N LEU A 94 10.88 -22.45 -7.57
CA LEU A 94 12.10 -21.67 -7.81
C LEU A 94 13.28 -22.55 -8.21
N GLN A 95 13.43 -23.74 -7.61
CA GLN A 95 14.48 -24.70 -7.98
C GLN A 95 14.30 -25.28 -9.39
N GLN A 96 13.06 -25.52 -9.81
CA GLN A 96 12.76 -26.03 -11.15
C GLN A 96 12.96 -24.98 -12.26
N ASN A 97 12.85 -23.69 -11.90
CA ASN A 97 12.89 -22.58 -12.86
C ASN A 97 14.13 -21.69 -12.73
N THR A 98 15.08 -22.03 -11.84
CA THR A 98 16.40 -21.38 -11.85
C THR A 98 17.21 -21.94 -13.02
N PRO A 99 17.69 -21.09 -13.96
CA PRO A 99 18.61 -21.56 -14.98
C PRO A 99 19.84 -22.11 -14.26
N GLY A 100 20.14 -23.39 -14.50
CA GLY A 100 21.20 -24.09 -13.80
C GLY A 100 22.50 -23.29 -13.84
N ILE A 101 22.90 -22.76 -12.70
CA ILE A 101 24.32 -22.50 -12.44
C ILE A 101 24.90 -23.90 -12.26
N ALA A 102 25.36 -24.49 -13.36
CA ALA A 102 26.15 -25.70 -13.30
C ALA A 102 27.32 -25.43 -12.34
N PRO A 103 27.50 -26.19 -11.26
CA PRO A 103 28.69 -26.05 -10.44
C PRO A 103 29.90 -26.27 -11.35
N PRO A 104 30.97 -25.46 -11.24
CA PRO A 104 32.16 -25.65 -12.06
C PRO A 104 32.65 -27.08 -11.86
N ALA A 105 32.79 -27.83 -12.95
CA ALA A 105 33.30 -29.19 -12.92
C ALA A 105 34.69 -29.16 -12.26
N LEU A 106 34.78 -29.68 -11.03
CA LEU A 106 36.05 -30.00 -10.39
C LEU A 106 36.71 -31.10 -11.23
N ALA A 107 37.58 -30.71 -12.16
CA ALA A 107 38.49 -31.61 -12.84
C ALA A 107 39.44 -32.17 -11.79
N ILE A 108 39.08 -33.31 -11.18
CA ILE A 108 40.01 -34.11 -10.39
C ILE A 108 40.99 -34.72 -11.38
N SER A 109 42.15 -34.09 -11.50
CA SER A 109 43.29 -34.62 -12.24
C SER A 109 43.77 -35.89 -11.53
N THR A 110 43.53 -37.06 -12.13
CA THR A 110 44.14 -38.31 -11.68
C THR A 110 45.64 -38.27 -11.97
N PRO A 111 46.52 -38.69 -11.03
CA PRO A 111 47.93 -38.84 -11.33
C PRO A 111 48.12 -39.99 -12.31
N LYS A 112 48.97 -39.77 -13.31
CA LYS A 112 49.46 -40.79 -14.24
C LYS A 112 50.62 -41.52 -13.55
N ASP A 113 50.63 -42.84 -13.72
CA ASP A 113 51.62 -43.79 -13.16
C ASP A 113 53.08 -43.33 -13.28
#